data_AF-A0A7Y2DWQ1-F1
#
_entry.id   AF-A0A7Y2DWQ1-F1
#
_cell.length_a   1.000
_cell.length_b   1.000
_cell.length_c   1.000
_cell.angle_alpha   90.00
_cell.angle_beta   90.00
_cell.angle_gamma   90.00
#
_symmetry.space_group_name_H-M   'P 1'
#
loop_
_entity.id
_entity.type
_entity.pdbx_description
1 polymer ?
#
loop_
_entity_poly.entity_id
_entity_poly.type
_entity_poly.pdbx_seq_one_letter_code
_entity_poly.pdbx_strand_id
1 'polypeptide(L)'
;MKKLLLPIALLSCLAFAGCSKDAEIESFITEFETVTQTMTSKIESGDAEGAKKVFDEKKESLKASWDGIKGARGFQVSEESKKKLMASVTKNVTALSGAVMKGAMKGGNANDMKSLLKEYQDIFKM
;
A
#
# COMPACT_ATOMS: atom_id res chain seq x y z
N MET A 1 -6.81 -55.50 17.05
CA MET A 1 -7.49 -54.39 16.37
C MET A 1 -6.68 -53.11 16.58
N LYS A 2 -5.76 -52.79 15.67
CA LYS A 2 -4.81 -51.66 15.76
C LYS A 2 -4.72 -50.97 14.39
N LYS A 3 -5.75 -50.26 13.93
CA LYS A 3 -5.70 -49.55 12.62
C LYS A 3 -6.63 -48.32 12.57
N LEU A 4 -6.62 -47.45 13.59
CA LEU A 4 -7.52 -46.27 13.61
C LEU A 4 -6.86 -44.99 14.13
N LEU A 5 -5.60 -44.72 13.77
CA LEU A 5 -4.85 -43.53 14.19
C LEU A 5 -4.18 -42.75 13.04
N LEU A 6 -4.56 -42.99 11.78
CA LEU A 6 -3.79 -42.44 10.64
C LEU A 6 -4.35 -41.25 9.84
N PRO A 7 -5.61 -40.74 9.97
CA PRO A 7 -6.01 -39.61 9.12
C PRO A 7 -5.76 -38.22 9.74
N ILE A 8 -5.42 -38.11 11.02
CA ILE A 8 -5.33 -36.79 11.71
C ILE A 8 -3.97 -36.09 11.49
N ALA A 9 -2.91 -36.83 11.16
CA ALA A 9 -1.58 -36.24 10.97
C ALA A 9 -1.37 -35.56 9.61
N LEU A 10 -2.24 -35.82 8.61
CA LEU A 10 -2.11 -35.24 7.27
C LEU A 10 -2.82 -33.89 7.10
N LEU A 11 -3.78 -33.57 7.98
CA LEU A 11 -4.52 -32.30 7.91
C LEU A 11 -3.76 -31.12 8.55
N SER A 12 -2.75 -31.40 9.37
CA SER A 12 -1.91 -30.39 10.04
C SER A 12 -0.78 -29.82 9.16
N CYS A 13 -0.44 -30.46 8.04
CA CYS A 13 0.60 -29.95 7.13
C CYS A 13 0.11 -28.79 6.23
N LEU A 14 -1.21 -28.59 6.11
CA LEU A 14 -1.78 -27.47 5.35
C LEU A 14 -1.86 -26.17 6.16
N ALA A 15 -1.66 -26.23 7.48
CA ALA A 15 -1.68 -25.04 8.34
C ALA A 15 -0.37 -24.23 8.30
N PHE A 16 0.72 -24.80 7.76
CA PHE A 16 2.06 -24.17 7.77
C PHE A 16 2.67 -23.95 6.38
N ALA A 17 1.98 -24.31 5.30
CA ALA A 17 2.33 -23.89 3.95
C ALA A 17 1.75 -22.50 3.61
N GLY A 18 1.63 -21.62 4.61
CA GLY A 18 1.34 -20.22 4.36
C GLY A 18 2.57 -19.62 3.71
N CYS A 19 2.60 -19.54 2.37
CA CYS A 19 3.54 -18.70 1.65
C CYS A 19 3.62 -17.35 2.38
N SER A 20 4.84 -16.88 2.64
CA SER A 20 4.99 -15.57 3.27
C SER A 20 4.29 -14.52 2.42
N LYS A 21 3.70 -13.52 3.07
CA LYS A 21 3.06 -12.37 2.43
C LYS A 21 4.07 -11.36 1.87
N ASP A 22 5.35 -11.74 1.82
CA ASP A 22 6.44 -10.88 1.37
C ASP A 22 6.22 -10.48 -0.10
N ALA A 23 5.73 -11.40 -0.94
CA ALA A 23 5.45 -11.13 -2.35
C ALA A 23 4.30 -10.12 -2.53
N GLU A 24 3.22 -10.24 -1.75
CA GLU A 24 2.15 -9.25 -1.75
C GLU A 24 2.63 -7.88 -1.26
N ILE A 25 3.53 -7.84 -0.28
CA ILE A 25 4.12 -6.59 0.21
C ILE A 25 5.00 -5.94 -0.85
N GLU A 26 5.88 -6.70 -1.52
CA GLU A 26 6.73 -6.16 -2.60
C GLU A 26 5.87 -5.65 -3.78
N SER A 27 4.78 -6.36 -4.10
CA SER A 27 3.82 -5.93 -5.13
C SER A 27 3.12 -4.63 -4.73
N PHE A 28 2.65 -4.54 -3.48
CA PHE A 28 2.05 -3.32 -2.95
C PHE A 28 3.03 -2.15 -2.98
N ILE A 29 4.27 -2.34 -2.50
CA ILE A 29 5.31 -1.31 -2.48
C ILE A 29 5.56 -0.78 -3.90
N THR A 30 5.69 -1.68 -4.88
CA THR A 30 5.95 -1.31 -6.28
C THR A 30 4.83 -0.47 -6.87
N GLU A 31 3.57 -0.90 -6.70
CA GLU A 31 2.40 -0.16 -7.19
C GLU A 31 2.30 1.20 -6.48
N PHE A 32 2.42 1.19 -5.16
CA PHE A 32 2.32 2.37 -4.31
C PHE A 32 3.38 3.43 -4.65
N GLU A 33 4.63 3.02 -4.84
CA GLU A 33 5.71 3.91 -5.28
C GLU A 33 5.44 4.50 -6.65
N THR A 34 5.03 3.67 -7.62
CA THR A 34 4.75 4.11 -8.99
C THR A 34 3.63 5.15 -9.02
N VAL A 35 2.53 4.87 -8.30
CA VAL A 35 1.38 5.78 -8.21
C VAL A 35 1.81 7.08 -7.55
N THR A 36 2.50 7.02 -6.41
CA THR A 36 2.89 8.21 -5.66
C THR A 36 3.87 9.09 -6.43
N GLN A 37 4.87 8.49 -7.10
CA GLN A 37 5.81 9.23 -7.93
C GLN A 37 5.12 9.91 -9.11
N THR A 38 4.18 9.21 -9.76
CA THR A 38 3.40 9.79 -10.86
C THR A 38 2.54 10.96 -10.38
N MET A 39 1.83 10.80 -9.26
CA MET A 39 1.05 11.88 -8.63
C MET A 39 1.93 13.08 -8.25
N THR A 40 3.08 12.82 -7.63
CA THR A 40 4.05 13.85 -7.21
C THR A 40 4.51 14.67 -8.43
N SER A 41 4.94 13.99 -9.49
CA SER A 41 5.39 14.64 -10.73
C SER A 41 4.30 15.51 -11.35
N LYS A 42 3.07 14.99 -11.42
CA LYS A 42 1.90 15.70 -11.92
C LYS A 42 1.59 16.96 -11.10
N ILE A 43 1.61 16.87 -9.77
CA ILE A 43 1.39 18.03 -8.90
C ILE A 43 2.52 19.06 -9.07
N GLU A 44 3.77 18.62 -9.16
CA GLU A 44 4.92 19.52 -9.31
C GLU A 44 4.93 20.26 -10.65
N SER A 45 4.35 19.66 -11.70
CA SER A 45 4.11 20.29 -13.01
C SER A 45 2.83 21.14 -13.08
N GLY A 46 2.06 21.23 -11.99
CA GLY A 46 0.79 21.97 -11.94
C GLY A 46 -0.43 21.21 -12.48
N ASP A 47 -0.30 19.93 -12.82
CA ASP A 47 -1.37 19.06 -13.32
C ASP A 47 -2.06 18.33 -12.16
N ALA A 48 -2.77 19.09 -11.33
CA ALA A 48 -3.49 18.58 -10.18
C ALA A 48 -4.59 17.57 -10.56
N GLU A 49 -5.30 17.85 -11.66
CA GLU A 49 -6.36 16.99 -12.18
C GLU A 49 -5.79 15.66 -12.67
N GLY A 50 -4.67 15.68 -13.40
CA GLY A 50 -3.96 14.48 -13.81
C GLY A 50 -3.47 13.65 -12.63
N ALA A 51 -2.99 14.28 -11.55
CA ALA A 51 -2.63 13.59 -10.32
C ALA A 51 -3.85 12.90 -9.68
N LYS A 52 -5.00 13.59 -9.64
CA LYS A 52 -6.26 13.02 -9.12
C LYS A 52 -6.70 11.82 -9.96
N LYS A 53 -6.65 11.92 -11.28
CA LYS A 53 -7.02 10.82 -12.19
C LYS A 53 -6.16 9.58 -11.97
N VAL A 54 -4.84 9.74 -11.85
CA VAL A 54 -3.92 8.64 -11.54
C VAL A 54 -4.29 7.96 -10.23
N PHE A 55 -4.62 8.75 -9.20
CA PHE A 55 -5.07 8.21 -7.93
C PHE A 55 -6.40 7.47 -8.05
N ASP A 56 -7.41 8.07 -8.67
CA ASP A 56 -8.74 7.48 -8.83
C ASP A 56 -8.71 6.15 -9.60
N GLU A 57 -7.85 6.02 -10.60
CA GLU A 57 -7.66 4.78 -11.38
C GLU A 57 -7.04 3.64 -10.57
N LYS A 58 -6.28 3.97 -9.51
CA LYS A 58 -5.48 3.00 -8.75
C LYS A 58 -5.93 2.82 -7.30
N LYS A 59 -6.77 3.70 -6.78
CA LYS A 59 -7.18 3.70 -5.36
C LYS A 59 -7.78 2.37 -4.91
N GLU A 60 -8.64 1.74 -5.72
CA GLU A 60 -9.30 0.48 -5.36
C GLU A 60 -8.29 -0.68 -5.33
N SER A 61 -7.35 -0.71 -6.27
CA SER A 61 -6.25 -1.70 -6.31
C SER A 61 -5.33 -1.54 -5.10
N LEU A 62 -4.89 -0.31 -4.82
CA LEU A 62 -4.06 0.00 -3.66
C LEU A 62 -4.76 -0.35 -2.34
N LYS A 63 -6.06 -0.05 -2.24
CA LYS A 63 -6.87 -0.39 -1.07
C LYS A 63 -6.99 -1.90 -0.88
N ALA A 64 -7.31 -2.63 -1.94
CA ALA A 64 -7.41 -4.09 -1.88
C ALA A 64 -6.07 -4.73 -1.48
N SER A 65 -4.96 -4.27 -2.08
CA SER A 65 -3.61 -4.73 -1.76
C SER A 65 -3.23 -4.41 -0.30
N TRP A 66 -3.52 -3.19 0.17
CA TRP A 66 -3.32 -2.79 1.56
C TRP A 66 -4.14 -3.65 2.54
N ASP A 67 -5.43 -3.85 2.26
CA ASP A 67 -6.32 -4.68 3.07
C ASP A 67 -5.83 -6.14 3.14
N GLY A 68 -5.22 -6.64 2.07
CA GLY A 68 -4.61 -7.97 2.00
C GLY A 68 -3.31 -8.15 2.81
N ILE A 69 -2.61 -7.06 3.16
CA ILE A 69 -1.35 -7.09 3.92
C ILE A 69 -1.46 -6.50 5.34
N LYS A 70 -2.39 -5.58 5.60
CA LYS A 70 -2.49 -4.87 6.90
C LYS A 70 -2.81 -5.78 8.08
N GLY A 71 -3.48 -6.91 7.82
CA GLY A 71 -3.82 -7.92 8.82
C GLY A 71 -2.78 -9.03 8.96
N ALA A 72 -1.66 -8.97 8.23
CA ALA A 72 -0.66 -10.03 8.26
C ALA A 72 -0.02 -10.13 9.65
N ARG A 73 -0.02 -11.35 10.21
CA ARG A 73 0.60 -11.62 11.51
C ARG A 73 2.12 -11.67 11.36
N GLY A 74 2.84 -11.40 12.45
CA GLY A 74 4.30 -11.27 12.43
C GLY A 74 5.08 -12.47 11.87
N PHE A 75 4.51 -13.68 11.89
CA PHE A 75 5.11 -14.88 11.30
C PHE A 75 4.81 -15.06 9.79
N GLN A 76 3.87 -14.29 9.24
CA GLN A 76 3.50 -14.32 7.82
C GLN A 76 4.34 -13.35 6.98
N VAL A 77 5.12 -12.47 7.62
CA VAL A 77 5.88 -11.41 6.96
C VAL A 77 7.27 -11.34 7.57
N SER A 78 8.28 -11.33 6.72
CA SER A 78 9.67 -11.15 7.13
C SER A 78 9.91 -9.76 7.74
N GLU A 79 10.90 -9.66 8.64
CA GLU A 79 11.32 -8.37 9.19
C GLU A 79 11.85 -7.41 8.10
N GLU A 80 12.43 -7.96 7.03
CA GLU A 80 12.87 -7.17 5.89
C GLU A 80 11.69 -6.52 5.17
N SER A 81 10.65 -7.29 4.82
CA SER A 81 9.46 -6.77 4.14
C SER A 81 8.71 -5.75 5.00
N LYS A 82 8.64 -5.93 6.32
CA LYS A 82 8.07 -4.90 7.24
C LYS A 82 8.87 -3.59 7.17
N LYS A 83 10.20 -3.67 7.22
CA LYS A 83 11.07 -2.48 7.13
C LYS A 83 10.92 -1.77 5.79
N LYS A 84 10.91 -2.52 4.68
CA LYS A 84 10.71 -1.96 3.34
C LYS A 84 9.35 -1.28 3.22
N LEU A 85 8.28 -1.92 3.71
CA LEU A 85 6.94 -1.36 3.70
C LEU A 85 6.88 -0.05 4.48
N MET A 86 7.38 -0.03 5.72
CA MET A 86 7.39 1.18 6.56
C MET A 86 8.22 2.30 5.96
N ALA A 87 9.39 1.99 5.41
CA ALA A 87 10.25 2.96 4.73
C ALA A 87 9.58 3.54 3.49
N SER A 88 8.97 2.69 2.66
CA SER A 88 8.27 3.11 1.45
C SER A 88 7.05 3.97 1.77
N VAL A 89 6.18 3.56 2.70
CA VAL A 89 5.02 4.36 3.16
C VAL A 89 5.47 5.73 3.66
N THR A 90 6.47 5.78 4.54
CA THR A 90 6.98 7.04 5.10
C THR A 90 7.53 7.96 4.01
N LYS A 91 8.39 7.43 3.12
CA LYS A 91 9.01 8.18 2.03
C LYS A 91 7.97 8.78 1.09
N ASN A 92 7.02 7.97 0.63
CA ASN A 92 6.04 8.37 -0.38
C ASN A 92 4.98 9.33 0.19
N VAL A 93 4.49 9.08 1.41
CA VAL A 93 3.58 10.02 2.09
C VAL A 93 4.26 11.38 2.28
N THR A 94 5.53 11.40 2.68
CA THR A 94 6.30 12.65 2.85
C THR A 94 6.47 13.38 1.52
N ALA A 95 6.87 12.65 0.46
CA ALA A 95 7.05 13.22 -0.87
C ALA A 95 5.75 13.82 -1.42
N LEU A 96 4.65 13.07 -1.38
CA LEU A 96 3.35 13.54 -1.86
C LEU A 96 2.84 14.73 -1.05
N SER A 97 2.98 14.71 0.28
CA SER A 97 2.60 15.83 1.14
C SER A 97 3.38 17.10 0.78
N GLY A 98 4.69 16.96 0.56
CA GLY A 98 5.53 18.07 0.13
C GLY A 98 5.15 18.61 -1.25
N ALA A 99 4.84 17.73 -2.20
CA ALA A 99 4.36 18.11 -3.52
C ALA A 99 3.02 18.84 -3.45
N VAL A 100 2.06 18.33 -2.69
CA VAL A 100 0.76 18.97 -2.42
C VAL A 100 0.94 20.38 -1.88
N MET A 101 1.81 20.58 -0.88
CA MET A 101 2.09 21.90 -0.33
C MET A 101 2.70 22.84 -1.37
N LYS A 102 3.71 22.38 -2.11
CA LYS A 102 4.34 23.16 -3.17
C LYS A 102 3.34 23.52 -4.29
N GLY A 103 2.50 22.57 -4.68
CA GLY A 103 1.46 22.74 -5.70
C GLY A 103 0.44 23.79 -5.29
N ALA A 104 -0.03 23.75 -4.03
CA ALA A 104 -0.90 24.77 -3.48
C ALA A 104 -0.24 26.17 -3.45
N MET A 105 1.04 26.26 -3.09
CA MET A 105 1.79 27.53 -3.10
C MET A 105 2.00 28.10 -4.52
N LYS A 106 2.05 27.24 -5.54
CA LYS A 106 2.21 27.63 -6.96
C LYS A 106 0.89 28.07 -7.63
N GLY A 107 -0.18 28.26 -6.86
CA GLY A 107 -1.49 28.69 -7.37
C GLY A 107 -2.45 27.55 -7.70
N GLY A 108 -2.11 26.31 -7.34
CA GLY A 108 -3.07 25.20 -7.36
C GLY A 108 -4.16 25.38 -6.30
N ASN A 109 -5.33 24.78 -6.53
CA ASN A 109 -6.43 24.82 -5.56
C ASN A 109 -6.06 24.06 -4.28
N ALA A 110 -5.84 24.79 -3.18
CA ALA A 110 -5.46 24.22 -1.90
C ALA A 110 -6.49 23.23 -1.32
N ASN A 111 -7.79 23.44 -1.61
CA ASN A 111 -8.84 22.53 -1.14
C ASN A 111 -8.78 21.19 -1.88
N ASP A 112 -8.58 21.22 -3.20
CA ASP A 112 -8.47 20.00 -4.01
C ASP A 112 -7.24 19.19 -3.62
N MET A 113 -6.10 19.88 -3.44
CA MET A 113 -4.85 19.27 -3.00
C MET A 113 -4.97 18.65 -1.59
N LYS A 114 -5.69 19.32 -0.69
CA LYS A 114 -5.98 18.80 0.65
C LYS A 114 -6.92 17.59 0.60
N SER A 115 -7.93 17.60 -0.27
CA SER A 115 -8.82 16.45 -0.47
C SER A 115 -8.06 15.25 -1.00
N LEU A 116 -7.24 15.45 -2.03
CA LEU A 116 -6.40 14.40 -2.61
C LEU A 116 -5.49 13.76 -1.57
N LEU A 117 -4.82 14.57 -0.75
CA LEU A 117 -3.95 14.06 0.31
C LEU A 117 -4.75 13.29 1.38
N LYS A 118 -5.95 13.78 1.73
CA LYS A 118 -6.83 13.11 2.69
C LYS A 118 -7.30 11.76 2.16
N GLU A 119 -7.81 11.70 0.94
CA GLU A 119 -8.28 10.47 0.30
C GLU A 119 -7.14 9.45 0.16
N TYR A 120 -5.95 9.91 -0.21
CA TYR A 120 -4.75 9.08 -0.26
C TYR A 120 -4.38 8.52 1.12
N GLN A 121 -4.45 9.31 2.18
CA GLN A 121 -4.21 8.86 3.55
C GLN A 121 -5.31 7.89 4.04
N ASP A 122 -6.55 8.07 3.58
CA ASP A 122 -7.68 7.24 3.97
C ASP A 122 -7.54 5.78 3.50
N ILE A 123 -6.72 5.50 2.48
CA ILE A 123 -6.33 4.11 2.12
C ILE A 123 -5.69 3.38 3.31
N PHE A 124 -4.90 4.11 4.10
CA PHE A 124 -4.12 3.55 5.21
C PHE A 124 -4.85 3.56 6.54
N LYS A 125 -6.03 4.18 6.61
CA LYS A 125 -6.82 4.21 7.84
C LYS A 125 -7.52 2.87 8.07
N MET A 126 -7.51 2.46 9.33
CA MET A 126 -8.12 1.23 9.83
C MET A 126 -9.63 1.36 9.93
#